data_AF-A0A218PP41-F1
#
_entry.id   AF-A0A218PP41-F1
#
_cell.length_a   1.000
_cell.length_b   1.000
_cell.length_c   1.000
_cell.angle_alpha   90.00
_cell.angle_beta   90.00
_cell.angle_gamma   90.00
#
_symmetry.space_group_name_H-M   'P 1'
#
loop_
_entity.id
_entity.type
_entity.pdbx_description
1 polymer ?
#
loop_
_entity_poly.entity_id
_entity_poly.type
_entity_poly.pdbx_seq_one_letter_code
_entity_poly.pdbx_strand_id
1 'polypeptide(L)'
;MASVMLASVMAGAIIAPSFVGSAAAETGSEATSAPSATVSLAGRWSGKRHGYGRSEAESDCSNGCALTYDFVACKDGWCGIAVKDDKTCGAIGVRLAANSAVTNGGGTYKGQLMLAKDTAPYSVEAWYSSDEGAAKLHFLGDTGPELRIMRRSFPFEAELARTGDATCTLEKATS
;
A
#
# COMPACT_ATOMS: atom_id res chain seq x y z
N MET A 1 30.63 7.16 55.44
CA MET A 1 30.87 8.62 55.41
C MET A 1 29.60 9.28 54.96
N ALA A 2 28.94 9.96 55.89
CA ALA A 2 27.74 10.75 55.67
C ALA A 2 28.13 12.11 55.04
N SER A 3 27.31 12.61 54.14
CA SER A 3 27.25 14.04 53.85
C SER A 3 25.78 14.43 53.88
N VAL A 4 25.42 15.21 54.90
CA VAL A 4 24.15 15.92 55.08
C VAL A 4 24.50 17.39 54.92
N MET A 5 23.65 18.17 54.24
CA MET A 5 23.26 19.57 54.52
C MET A 5 22.11 19.93 53.55
N LEU A 6 20.86 20.09 54.04
CA LEU A 6 20.21 21.37 54.42
C LEU A 6 20.09 22.38 53.26
N ALA A 7 19.05 23.17 53.04
CA ALA A 7 17.65 23.34 53.49
C ALA A 7 17.15 24.63 52.79
N SER A 8 15.83 24.81 52.64
CA SER A 8 15.05 26.07 52.50
C SER A 8 14.07 26.03 51.31
N VAL A 9 12.74 25.99 51.44
CA VAL A 9 11.72 26.79 52.16
C VAL A 9 11.01 27.79 51.22
N MET A 10 9.71 27.50 51.01
CA MET A 10 8.55 28.39 50.80
C MET A 10 8.26 29.05 49.45
N ALA A 11 7.06 28.73 48.94
CA ALA A 11 5.97 29.64 48.52
C ALA A 11 5.16 28.90 47.43
N GLY A 12 3.88 28.52 47.56
CA GLY A 12 2.80 29.20 48.24
C GLY A 12 1.93 29.92 47.20
N ALA A 13 1.07 29.20 46.48
CA ALA A 13 -0.11 29.76 45.81
C ALA A 13 -1.12 28.65 45.50
N ILE A 14 -1.96 28.34 46.49
CA ILE A 14 -3.22 27.62 46.30
C ILE A 14 -4.21 28.70 45.83
N ILE A 15 -4.72 28.59 44.60
CA ILE A 15 -5.84 29.41 44.14
C ILE A 15 -7.01 28.47 43.84
N ALA A 16 -8.03 28.58 44.67
CA ALA A 16 -9.41 28.16 44.44
C ALA A 16 -10.29 29.26 45.05
N PRO A 17 -11.63 29.28 44.86
CA PRO A 17 -12.49 28.94 43.72
C PRO A 17 -13.52 30.07 43.45
N SER A 18 -14.37 29.96 42.42
CA SER A 18 -15.73 30.54 42.51
C SER A 18 -16.67 29.99 41.43
N PHE A 19 -17.79 29.44 41.90
CA PHE A 19 -18.95 28.99 41.14
C PHE A 19 -19.73 30.16 40.53
N VAL A 20 -20.22 30.00 39.30
CA VAL A 20 -21.49 30.55 38.81
C VAL A 20 -22.05 29.55 37.80
N GLY A 21 -23.29 29.11 38.02
CA GLY A 21 -23.96 28.12 37.19
C GLY A 21 -24.52 28.69 35.88
N SER A 22 -24.65 27.82 34.89
CA SER A 22 -25.72 27.84 33.89
C SER A 22 -25.76 26.47 33.21
N ALA A 23 -26.96 25.90 33.18
CA ALA A 23 -27.25 24.71 32.39
C ALA A 23 -27.09 25.05 30.90
N ALA A 24 -26.31 24.25 30.19
CA ALA A 24 -26.49 23.97 28.79
C ALA A 24 -26.18 22.48 28.61
N ALA A 25 -27.18 21.75 28.14
CA ALA A 25 -26.98 20.47 27.48
C ALA A 25 -26.08 20.68 26.24
N GLU A 26 -25.79 19.58 25.55
CA GLU A 26 -25.06 19.51 24.28
C GLU A 26 -23.57 19.27 24.47
N THR A 27 -22.93 18.31 23.82
CA THR A 27 -23.34 17.24 22.91
C THR A 27 -22.14 16.28 22.95
N GLY A 28 -22.37 15.00 22.71
CA GLY A 28 -21.30 14.01 22.66
C GLY A 28 -20.10 14.52 21.86
N SER A 29 -18.94 14.56 22.50
CA SER A 29 -17.69 14.50 21.76
C SER A 29 -17.32 13.02 21.69
N GLU A 30 -18.17 12.29 20.96
CA GLU A 30 -17.72 11.14 20.23
C GLU A 30 -16.61 11.69 19.33
N ALA A 31 -15.36 11.38 19.67
CA ALA A 31 -14.26 11.59 18.77
C ALA A 31 -14.64 10.83 17.49
N THR A 32 -15.19 11.57 16.53
CA THR A 32 -15.32 11.12 15.15
C THR A 32 -13.90 10.81 14.72
N SER A 33 -13.53 9.55 14.90
CA SER A 33 -12.43 8.96 14.18
C SER A 33 -12.81 9.13 12.73
N ALA A 34 -12.19 10.11 12.07
CA ALA A 34 -12.30 10.22 10.63
C ALA A 34 -12.02 8.83 10.06
N PRO A 35 -12.89 8.27 9.19
CA PRO A 35 -12.61 6.98 8.60
C PRO A 35 -11.27 7.09 7.91
N SER A 36 -10.30 6.28 8.33
CA SER A 36 -8.98 6.17 7.70
C SER A 36 -9.21 6.09 6.20
N ALA A 37 -8.72 7.11 5.47
CA ALA A 37 -8.96 7.21 4.04
C ALA A 37 -8.52 5.90 3.38
N THR A 38 -9.45 5.23 2.70
CA THR A 38 -9.17 3.99 1.98
C THR A 38 -8.07 4.28 0.96
N VAL A 39 -6.94 3.57 1.06
CA VAL A 39 -5.80 3.74 0.15
C VAL A 39 -6.25 3.47 -1.30
N SER A 40 -6.11 4.47 -2.15
CA SER A 40 -6.44 4.39 -3.58
C SER A 40 -5.21 3.97 -4.40
N LEU A 41 -5.34 2.89 -5.17
CA LEU A 41 -4.31 2.44 -6.10
C LEU A 41 -4.47 3.06 -7.50
N ALA A 42 -5.47 3.92 -7.72
CA ALA A 42 -5.75 4.49 -9.03
C ALA A 42 -4.53 5.24 -9.59
N GLY A 43 -4.13 4.93 -10.82
CA GLY A 43 -3.02 5.62 -11.48
C GLY A 43 -2.12 4.69 -12.28
N ARG A 44 -1.07 5.27 -12.84
CA ARG A 44 0.01 4.55 -13.50
C ARG A 44 1.10 4.18 -12.51
N TRP A 45 1.53 2.93 -12.60
CA TRP A 45 2.56 2.35 -11.78
C TRP A 45 3.60 1.69 -12.67
N SER A 46 4.87 2.02 -12.45
CA SER A 46 5.97 1.48 -13.26
C SER A 46 7.12 1.03 -12.37
N GLY A 47 7.81 -0.02 -12.78
CA GLY A 47 8.95 -0.55 -12.04
C GLY A 47 9.58 -1.74 -12.74
N LYS A 48 10.33 -2.53 -11.98
CA LYS A 48 11.00 -3.74 -12.48
C LYS A 48 10.53 -4.94 -11.68
N ARG A 49 10.42 -6.09 -12.35
CA ARG A 49 10.28 -7.39 -11.68
C ARG A 49 11.62 -8.10 -11.59
N HIS A 50 11.75 -8.90 -10.54
CA HIS A 50 12.87 -9.77 -10.28
C HIS A 50 12.34 -11.13 -9.82
N GLY A 51 13.13 -12.19 -9.98
CA GLY A 51 12.88 -13.43 -9.23
C GLY A 51 13.48 -13.26 -7.85
N TYR A 52 12.69 -13.32 -6.78
CA TYR A 52 13.19 -13.15 -5.41
C TYR A 52 14.27 -14.21 -5.12
N GLY A 53 15.48 -13.77 -4.77
CA GLY A 53 16.63 -14.65 -4.52
C GLY A 53 17.52 -14.94 -5.74
N ARG A 54 17.25 -14.30 -6.89
CA ARG A 54 18.20 -14.20 -8.01
C ARG A 54 18.77 -12.79 -8.06
N SER A 55 20.07 -12.68 -8.35
CA SER A 55 20.70 -11.38 -8.51
C SER A 55 20.07 -10.60 -9.68
N GLU A 56 20.10 -9.26 -9.67
CA GLU A 56 19.61 -8.45 -10.80
C GLU A 56 20.20 -8.88 -12.17
N ALA A 57 21.40 -9.46 -12.13
CA ALA A 57 22.14 -10.01 -13.27
C ALA A 57 21.59 -11.36 -13.81
N GLU A 58 20.76 -12.08 -13.05
CA GLU A 58 20.13 -13.37 -13.42
C GLU A 58 18.66 -13.21 -13.80
N SER A 59 18.27 -12.00 -14.22
CA SER A 59 16.94 -11.73 -14.73
C SER A 59 16.75 -12.43 -16.09
N ASP A 60 15.86 -13.42 -16.18
CA ASP A 60 15.51 -14.15 -17.43
C ASP A 60 14.88 -13.26 -18.54
N CYS A 61 14.92 -11.92 -18.43
CA CYS A 61 14.39 -11.00 -19.43
C CYS A 61 15.52 -10.20 -20.08
N SER A 62 15.85 -10.52 -21.33
CA SER A 62 16.94 -9.90 -22.11
C SER A 62 16.72 -8.42 -22.47
N ASN A 63 15.56 -7.82 -22.19
CA ASN A 63 15.23 -6.42 -22.51
C ASN A 63 14.67 -5.64 -21.32
N GLY A 64 15.14 -5.95 -20.10
CA GLY A 64 14.67 -5.31 -18.87
C GLY A 64 13.27 -5.80 -18.52
N CYS A 65 13.12 -6.44 -17.35
CA CYS A 65 11.80 -6.86 -16.89
C CYS A 65 10.96 -5.66 -16.38
N ALA A 66 10.88 -4.59 -17.17
CA ALA A 66 10.07 -3.43 -16.85
C ALA A 66 8.60 -3.82 -16.89
N LEU A 67 7.87 -3.39 -15.87
CA LEU A 67 6.43 -3.56 -15.76
C LEU A 67 5.82 -2.17 -15.66
N THR A 68 4.79 -1.92 -16.48
CA THR A 68 3.93 -0.76 -16.31
C THR A 68 2.49 -1.21 -16.30
N TYR A 69 1.75 -0.79 -15.28
CA TYR A 69 0.34 -1.06 -15.13
C TYR A 69 -0.42 0.22 -14.84
N ASP A 70 -1.55 0.38 -15.52
CA ASP A 70 -2.57 1.37 -15.17
C ASP A 70 -3.61 0.69 -14.30
N PHE A 71 -3.65 1.07 -13.03
CA PHE A 71 -4.61 0.57 -12.06
C PHE A 71 -5.88 1.41 -12.08
N VAL A 72 -7.01 0.72 -12.25
CA VAL A 72 -8.36 1.29 -12.23
C VAL A 72 -9.23 0.46 -11.30
N ALA A 73 -10.24 1.11 -10.71
CA ALA A 73 -11.22 0.41 -9.90
C ALA A 73 -11.98 -0.59 -10.77
N CYS A 74 -12.17 -1.81 -10.26
CA CYS A 74 -13.02 -2.82 -10.86
C CYS A 74 -13.92 -3.43 -9.78
N LYS A 75 -14.88 -4.27 -10.21
CA LYS A 75 -16.05 -4.66 -9.41
C LYS A 75 -15.73 -5.00 -7.94
N ASP A 76 -14.72 -5.84 -7.71
CA ASP A 76 -14.37 -6.34 -6.37
C ASP A 76 -13.00 -5.84 -5.86
N GLY A 77 -12.46 -4.76 -6.45
CA GLY A 77 -11.17 -4.20 -6.04
C GLY A 77 -10.47 -3.39 -7.14
N TRP A 78 -9.25 -3.79 -7.49
CA TRP A 78 -8.38 -3.08 -8.42
C TRP A 78 -7.95 -3.98 -9.57
N CYS A 79 -7.99 -3.43 -10.78
CA CYS A 79 -7.55 -4.12 -11.98
C CYS A 79 -6.40 -3.33 -12.60
N GLY A 80 -5.25 -3.98 -12.77
CA GLY A 80 -4.07 -3.43 -13.43
C GLY A 80 -4.03 -3.84 -14.89
N ILE A 81 -4.09 -2.86 -15.78
CA ILE A 81 -4.01 -3.04 -17.23
C ILE A 81 -2.56 -2.86 -17.64
N ALA A 82 -1.98 -3.85 -18.32
CA ALA A 82 -0.61 -3.75 -18.79
C ALA A 82 -0.48 -2.60 -19.80
N VAL A 83 0.50 -1.72 -19.61
CA VAL A 83 0.87 -0.70 -20.59
C VAL A 83 2.12 -1.19 -21.30
N LYS A 84 2.02 -1.34 -22.63
CA LYS A 84 3.15 -1.77 -23.46
C LYS A 84 4.13 -0.62 -23.68
N ASP A 85 5.32 -0.93 -24.21
CA ASP A 85 6.36 0.06 -24.48
C ASP A 85 5.93 1.15 -25.48
N ASP A 86 5.04 0.81 -26.41
CA ASP A 86 4.40 1.74 -27.35
C ASP A 86 3.28 2.60 -26.71
N LYS A 87 3.11 2.50 -25.37
CA LYS A 87 2.08 3.16 -24.56
C LYS A 87 0.65 2.72 -24.89
N THR A 88 0.49 1.62 -25.63
CA THR A 88 -0.84 1.05 -25.88
C THR A 88 -1.32 0.21 -24.69
N CYS A 89 -2.64 0.12 -24.55
CA CYS A 89 -3.26 -0.69 -23.52
C CYS A 89 -3.24 -2.16 -23.92
N GLY A 90 -2.68 -2.99 -23.05
CA GLY A 90 -2.71 -4.44 -23.15
C GLY A 90 -3.90 -5.04 -22.40
N ALA A 91 -3.78 -6.33 -22.08
CA ALA A 91 -4.78 -7.04 -21.30
C ALA A 91 -4.73 -6.64 -19.81
N ILE A 92 -5.78 -6.99 -19.08
CA ILE A 92 -5.79 -6.97 -17.61
C ILE A 92 -4.80 -8.03 -17.12
N GLY A 93 -3.64 -7.58 -16.63
CA GLY A 93 -2.59 -8.45 -16.10
C GLY A 93 -2.65 -8.59 -14.59
N VAL A 94 -3.31 -7.68 -13.87
CA VAL A 94 -3.40 -7.72 -12.41
C VAL A 94 -4.85 -7.63 -11.98
N ARG A 95 -5.25 -8.46 -11.01
CA ARG A 95 -6.52 -8.36 -10.29
C ARG A 95 -6.24 -8.45 -8.81
N LEU A 96 -6.49 -7.38 -8.08
CA LEU A 96 -6.36 -7.30 -6.63
C LEU A 96 -7.74 -7.13 -6.02
N ALA A 97 -8.03 -7.86 -4.95
CA ALA A 97 -9.20 -7.63 -4.13
C ALA A 97 -9.10 -6.25 -3.44
N ALA A 98 -10.23 -5.74 -2.96
CA ALA A 98 -10.26 -4.60 -2.06
C ALA A 98 -9.35 -4.83 -0.84
N ASN A 99 -8.84 -3.73 -0.26
CA ASN A 99 -7.85 -3.75 0.81
C ASN A 99 -8.27 -4.71 1.94
N SER A 100 -7.44 -5.72 2.21
CA SER A 100 -7.73 -6.75 3.21
C SER A 100 -7.25 -6.36 4.62
N ALA A 101 -6.36 -5.37 4.73
CA ALA A 101 -5.87 -4.82 5.99
C ALA A 101 -5.26 -3.42 5.78
N VAL A 102 -5.84 -2.40 6.42
CA VAL A 102 -5.27 -1.06 6.49
C VAL A 102 -4.25 -1.04 7.63
N THR A 103 -2.99 -0.79 7.30
CA THR A 103 -1.95 -0.45 8.28
C THR A 103 -1.72 1.06 8.25
N ASN A 104 -1.16 1.66 9.31
CA ASN A 104 -0.91 3.10 9.37
C ASN A 104 -0.12 3.58 8.12
N GLY A 105 -0.77 4.31 7.21
CA GLY A 105 -0.17 4.83 5.96
C GLY A 105 -0.07 3.83 4.80
N GLY A 106 -0.53 2.59 4.99
CA GLY A 106 -0.32 1.46 4.09
C GLY A 106 -1.58 0.65 3.79
N GLY A 107 -1.45 -0.31 2.87
CA GLY A 107 -2.54 -1.23 2.54
C GLY A 107 -2.03 -2.52 1.94
N THR A 108 -2.67 -3.63 2.30
CA THR A 108 -2.35 -4.95 1.74
C THR A 108 -3.47 -5.43 0.84
N TYR A 109 -3.10 -5.96 -0.33
CA TYR A 109 -4.03 -6.40 -1.35
C TYR A 109 -3.64 -7.79 -1.85
N LYS A 110 -4.58 -8.73 -1.81
CA LYS A 110 -4.36 -10.09 -2.34
C LYS A 110 -5.01 -10.23 -3.71
N GLY A 111 -4.44 -11.06 -4.57
CA GLY A 111 -5.00 -11.25 -5.89
C GLY A 111 -4.20 -12.16 -6.80
N GLN A 112 -4.34 -11.90 -8.10
CA GLN A 112 -3.71 -12.67 -9.16
C GLN A 112 -2.98 -11.75 -10.14
N LEU A 113 -1.84 -12.25 -10.63
CA LEU A 113 -1.03 -11.62 -11.67
C LEU A 113 -0.84 -12.59 -12.83
N MET A 114 -1.15 -12.14 -14.04
CA MET A 114 -0.84 -12.80 -15.30
C MET A 114 0.13 -11.90 -16.09
N LEU A 115 1.34 -12.40 -16.33
CA LEU A 115 2.37 -11.62 -17.04
C LEU A 115 2.10 -11.53 -18.54
N ALA A 116 1.54 -12.57 -19.13
CA ALA A 116 1.10 -12.59 -20.52
C ALA A 116 -0.16 -13.43 -20.69
N LYS A 117 -0.82 -13.28 -21.83
CA LYS A 117 -1.96 -14.11 -22.20
C LYS A 117 -1.54 -15.59 -22.19
N ASP A 118 -2.42 -16.45 -21.67
CA ASP A 118 -2.23 -17.90 -21.60
C ASP A 118 -1.04 -18.38 -20.74
N THR A 119 -0.49 -17.51 -19.89
CA THR A 119 0.50 -17.89 -18.87
C THR A 119 -0.18 -18.28 -17.56
N ALA A 120 0.47 -19.17 -16.80
CA ALA A 120 -0.01 -19.54 -15.47
C ALA A 120 -0.07 -18.30 -14.56
N PRO A 121 -1.20 -18.03 -13.90
CA PRO A 121 -1.31 -16.90 -12.99
C PRO A 121 -0.47 -17.14 -11.74
N TYR A 122 0.17 -16.07 -11.25
CA TYR A 122 0.74 -16.01 -9.92
C TYR A 122 -0.33 -15.60 -8.93
N SER A 123 -0.40 -16.27 -7.79
CA SER A 123 -1.09 -15.73 -6.61
C SER A 123 -0.19 -14.68 -5.98
N VAL A 124 -0.69 -13.45 -5.86
CA VAL A 124 0.10 -12.28 -5.42
C VAL A 124 -0.49 -11.58 -4.20
N GLU A 125 0.39 -10.91 -3.47
CA GLU A 125 0.08 -9.99 -2.38
C GLU A 125 0.89 -8.73 -2.66
N ALA A 126 0.19 -7.61 -2.64
CA ALA A 126 0.72 -6.30 -2.90
C ALA A 126 0.64 -5.45 -1.64
N TRP A 127 1.74 -4.83 -1.26
CA TRP A 127 1.82 -3.88 -0.15
C TRP A 127 2.02 -2.48 -0.69
N TYR A 128 1.08 -1.61 -0.37
CA TYR A 128 1.19 -0.18 -0.60
C TYR A 128 1.86 0.48 0.60
N SER A 129 2.83 1.36 0.35
CA SER A 129 3.38 2.30 1.32
C SER A 129 3.54 3.68 0.68
N SER A 130 3.39 4.73 1.49
CA SER A 130 3.62 6.12 1.10
C SER A 130 4.52 6.87 2.10
N ASP A 131 5.20 6.13 2.98
CA ASP A 131 5.85 6.67 4.19
C ASP A 131 7.03 7.61 3.88
N GLU A 132 7.64 7.48 2.70
CA GLU A 132 8.79 8.29 2.25
C GLU A 132 8.39 9.41 1.27
N GLY A 133 7.10 9.75 1.19
CA GLY A 133 6.57 10.77 0.27
C GLY A 133 6.43 10.30 -1.19
N ALA A 134 6.95 9.11 -1.52
CA ALA A 134 6.73 8.42 -2.78
C ALA A 134 5.85 7.18 -2.56
N ALA A 135 4.74 7.10 -3.28
CA ALA A 135 3.86 5.93 -3.24
C ALA A 135 4.53 4.74 -3.96
N LYS A 136 4.71 3.65 -3.23
CA LYS A 136 5.30 2.39 -3.71
C LYS A 136 4.29 1.26 -3.57
N LEU A 137 4.32 0.35 -4.52
CA LEU A 137 3.52 -0.87 -4.53
C LEU A 137 4.46 -2.05 -4.74
N HIS A 138 4.70 -2.78 -3.65
CA HIS A 138 5.57 -3.96 -3.64
C HIS A 138 4.72 -5.21 -3.84
N PHE A 139 5.08 -6.06 -4.80
CA PHE A 139 4.41 -7.32 -5.10
C PHE A 139 5.31 -8.50 -4.75
N LEU A 140 4.73 -9.49 -4.09
CA LEU A 140 5.29 -10.85 -4.06
C LEU A 140 4.29 -11.83 -4.68
N GLY A 141 4.80 -12.82 -5.41
CA GLY A 141 3.98 -13.83 -6.07
C GLY A 141 4.53 -15.24 -5.95
N ASP A 142 3.64 -16.21 -5.77
CA ASP A 142 3.91 -17.66 -5.84
C ASP A 142 3.14 -18.26 -7.02
N THR A 143 3.64 -19.35 -7.60
CA THR A 143 2.95 -20.15 -8.61
C THR A 143 1.96 -21.15 -8.00
N GLY A 144 1.95 -21.29 -6.67
CA GLY A 144 0.96 -22.05 -5.93
C GLY A 144 -0.40 -21.33 -5.78
N PRO A 145 -1.45 -22.03 -5.31
CA PRO A 145 -2.79 -21.46 -5.18
C PRO A 145 -2.85 -20.29 -4.18
N GLU A 146 -1.96 -20.30 -3.18
CA GLU A 146 -1.84 -19.24 -2.19
C GLU A 146 -0.38 -18.85 -2.00
N LEU A 147 -0.16 -17.61 -1.56
CA LEU A 147 1.15 -17.15 -1.12
C LEU A 147 1.56 -17.86 0.16
N ARG A 148 2.58 -18.71 0.04
CA ARG A 148 3.18 -19.38 1.18
C ARG A 148 4.24 -18.45 1.78
N ILE A 149 3.79 -17.57 2.68
CA ILE A 149 4.62 -16.52 3.32
C ILE A 149 5.87 -17.11 4.02
N MET A 150 5.83 -18.37 4.45
CA MET A 150 6.95 -19.09 5.09
C MET A 150 8.05 -19.55 4.11
N ARG A 151 7.97 -19.21 2.81
CA ARG A 151 9.00 -19.59 1.84
C ARG A 151 10.20 -18.64 1.90
N ARG A 152 11.39 -19.22 1.74
CA ARG A 152 12.67 -18.47 1.69
C ARG A 152 12.86 -17.71 0.37
N SER A 153 12.08 -18.02 -0.67
CA SER A 153 12.11 -17.33 -1.95
C SER A 153 10.77 -17.40 -2.66
N PHE A 154 10.46 -16.35 -3.42
CA PHE A 154 9.27 -16.20 -4.24
C PHE A 154 9.63 -16.16 -5.73
N PRO A 155 8.91 -16.89 -6.60
CA PRO A 155 9.18 -16.88 -8.04
C PRO A 155 8.92 -15.52 -8.70
N PHE A 156 8.13 -14.64 -8.08
CA PHE A 156 7.87 -13.30 -8.58
C PHE A 156 8.00 -12.26 -7.46
N GLU A 157 8.73 -11.20 -7.75
CA GLU A 157 8.79 -9.97 -6.96
C GLU A 157 8.81 -8.77 -7.90
N ALA A 158 8.14 -7.69 -7.53
CA ALA A 158 8.25 -6.42 -8.25
C ALA A 158 8.02 -5.25 -7.31
N GLU A 159 8.79 -4.18 -7.49
CA GLU A 159 8.52 -2.89 -6.85
C GLU A 159 8.10 -1.88 -7.92
N LEU A 160 6.89 -1.35 -7.78
CA LEU A 160 6.35 -0.33 -8.68
C LEU A 160 6.23 1.00 -7.95
N ALA A 161 6.67 2.07 -8.60
CA ALA A 161 6.43 3.44 -8.15
C ALA A 161 5.27 4.06 -8.94
N ARG A 162 4.51 4.94 -8.29
CA ARG A 162 3.47 5.71 -8.98
C ARG A 162 4.13 6.73 -9.91
N THR A 163 3.82 6.67 -11.20
CA THR A 163 4.42 7.55 -12.22
C THR A 163 3.44 8.52 -12.86
N GLY A 164 2.14 8.42 -12.56
CA GLY A 164 1.13 9.37 -13.02
C GLY A 164 -0.29 8.84 -12.92
N ASP A 165 -1.18 9.41 -13.72
CA ASP A 165 -2.57 8.96 -13.85
C ASP A 165 -2.71 7.81 -14.85
N ALA A 166 -3.73 6.97 -14.63
CA ALA A 166 -4.05 5.87 -15.53
C ALA A 166 -4.65 6.43 -16.84
N THR A 167 -4.13 6.00 -17.99
CA THR A 167 -4.70 6.34 -19.31
C THR A 167 -5.46 5.17 -19.94
N CYS A 168 -5.13 3.95 -19.52
CA CYS A 168 -5.84 2.74 -19.90
C CYS A 168 -7.06 2.53 -19.01
N THR A 169 -8.19 2.21 -19.65
CA THR A 169 -9.47 1.93 -19.01
C THR A 169 -9.90 0.50 -19.30
N LEU A 170 -10.79 -0.06 -18.48
CA LEU A 170 -11.25 -1.44 -18.63
C LEU A 170 -11.82 -1.73 -20.03
N GLU A 171 -12.54 -0.78 -20.63
CA GLU A 171 -13.12 -0.90 -21.98
C GLU A 171 -12.04 -1.10 -23.05
N LYS A 172 -10.88 -0.45 -22.91
CA LYS A 172 -9.75 -0.59 -23.85
C LYS A 172 -8.99 -1.90 -23.65
N ALA A 173 -9.03 -2.49 -22.47
CA ALA A 173 -8.31 -3.73 -22.16
C ALA A 173 -9.03 -4.99 -22.68
N THR A 174 -10.32 -4.87 -23.01
CA THR A 174 -11.16 -5.95 -23.55
C THR A 174 -11.33 -5.92 -25.07
N SER A 175 -10.73 -4.94 -25.75
CA SER A 175 -10.93 -4.68 -27.18
C SER A 175 -9.90 -5.35 -28.08
#